data_AF-A0A8H5RYA6-F1
#
_entry.id   AF-A0A8H5RYA6-F1
#
_cell.length_a   1.000
_cell.length_b   1.000
_cell.length_c   1.000
_cell.angle_alpha   90.00
_cell.angle_beta   90.00
_cell.angle_gamma   90.00
#
_symmetry.space_group_name_H-M   'P 1'
#
loop_
_entity.id
_entity.type
_entity.pdbx_description
1 polymer ?
#
loop_
_entity_poly.entity_id
_entity_poly.type
_entity_poly.pdbx_seq_one_letter_code
_entity_poly.pdbx_strand_id
1 'polypeptide(L)'
;MTIQSTSQPINITFPLPSDQLLHLIQFNVYRAFISIKRTINTISLDPTTCPVFGPCLDDTTRYPPNPNIPLSLAPTALQLSQYHFPWINIMPFARLRDNLIRREGRFDNFALWRDLVGDLMSYTAEPWQRGTPFSFSIGTPEAEQSRGLVLENSIDTDELTAGRNGLIIWGEPHNMQSWEATPGFLRKWSWAAEGCEDLVEISNRWRMRRGAEPMRLAISTLGTNGE
;
A
#
# COMPACT_ATOMS: atom_id res chain seq x y z
N MET A 1 -11.70 0.39 50.64
CA MET A 1 -11.45 1.34 49.55
C MET A 1 -11.88 0.66 48.26
N THR A 2 -12.97 1.12 47.66
CA THR A 2 -13.54 0.53 46.44
C THR A 2 -13.33 1.55 45.33
N ILE A 3 -12.46 1.25 44.37
CA ILE A 3 -12.19 2.13 43.23
C ILE A 3 -13.32 1.89 42.22
N GLN A 4 -14.26 2.82 42.14
CA GLN A 4 -15.26 2.84 41.07
C GLN A 4 -14.58 3.31 39.78
N SER A 5 -14.37 2.38 38.83
CA SER A 5 -14.01 2.72 37.46
C SER A 5 -15.25 3.34 36.80
N THR A 6 -15.23 4.65 36.59
CA THR A 6 -16.23 5.35 35.80
C THR A 6 -15.80 5.29 34.34
N SER A 7 -16.29 4.31 33.59
CA SER A 7 -16.16 4.32 32.13
C SER A 7 -17.05 5.43 31.58
N GLN A 8 -16.49 6.61 31.33
CA GLN A 8 -17.23 7.64 30.61
C GLN A 8 -17.48 7.17 29.18
N PRO A 9 -18.71 7.33 28.65
CA PRO A 9 -19.00 7.00 27.27
C PRO A 9 -18.19 7.92 26.35
N ILE A 10 -17.38 7.34 25.47
CA ILE A 10 -16.65 8.09 24.43
C ILE A 10 -17.71 8.63 23.47
N ASN A 11 -17.93 9.94 23.50
CA ASN A 11 -18.84 10.61 22.57
C ASN A 11 -18.10 10.83 21.25
N ILE A 12 -18.43 10.01 20.25
CA ILE A 12 -17.86 10.09 18.90
C ILE A 12 -18.76 11.03 18.07
N THR A 13 -18.25 12.22 17.75
CA THR A 13 -18.97 13.20 16.93
C THR A 13 -18.55 13.06 15.46
N PHE A 14 -19.52 13.09 14.55
CA PHE A 14 -19.28 13.01 13.10
C PHE A 14 -19.51 14.36 12.40
N PRO A 15 -18.73 14.68 11.34
CA PRO A 15 -17.61 13.90 10.81
C PRO A 15 -16.42 13.89 11.79
N LEU A 16 -15.64 12.80 11.77
CA LEU A 16 -14.45 12.68 12.60
C LEU A 16 -13.45 13.80 12.23
N PRO A 17 -12.71 14.34 13.22
CA PRO A 17 -11.54 15.19 12.95
C PRO A 17 -10.56 14.55 11.96
N SER A 18 -9.92 15.36 11.12
CA SER A 18 -9.08 14.87 9.99
C SER A 18 -7.87 14.02 10.44
N ASP A 19 -7.33 14.30 11.63
CA ASP A 19 -6.29 13.51 12.30
C ASP A 19 -6.78 12.11 12.70
N GLN A 20 -7.98 12.01 13.28
CA GLN A 20 -8.58 10.71 13.62
C GLN A 20 -8.98 9.92 12.38
N LEU A 21 -9.46 10.61 11.33
CA LEU A 21 -9.80 10.00 10.06
C LEU A 21 -8.54 9.44 9.36
N LEU A 22 -7.41 10.13 9.44
CA LEU A 22 -6.13 9.63 8.91
C LEU A 22 -5.74 8.29 9.56
N HIS A 23 -5.78 8.22 10.88
CA HIS A 23 -5.46 6.98 11.59
C HIS A 23 -6.44 5.85 11.27
N LEU A 24 -7.73 6.14 11.11
CA LEU A 24 -8.72 5.14 10.73
C LEU A 24 -8.49 4.61 9.31
N ILE A 25 -8.17 5.48 8.34
CA ILE A 25 -7.82 5.08 6.97
C ILE A 25 -6.60 4.16 7.00
N GLN A 26 -5.53 4.58 7.68
CA GLN A 26 -4.30 3.80 7.84
C GLN A 26 -4.56 2.44 8.51
N PHE A 27 -5.39 2.41 9.55
CA PHE A 27 -5.81 1.18 10.22
C PHE A 27 -6.62 0.27 9.30
N ASN A 28 -7.52 0.81 8.47
CA ASN A 28 -8.29 0.05 7.50
C ASN A 28 -7.39 -0.58 6.44
N VAL A 29 -6.40 0.17 5.92
CA VAL A 29 -5.40 -0.35 4.99
C VAL A 29 -4.56 -1.45 5.64
N TYR A 30 -4.10 -1.24 6.88
CA TYR A 30 -3.38 -2.26 7.64
C TYR A 30 -4.19 -3.56 7.81
N ARG A 31 -5.46 -3.44 8.20
CA ARG A 31 -6.38 -4.59 8.29
C ARG A 31 -6.59 -5.28 6.94
N ALA A 32 -6.70 -4.51 5.86
CA ALA A 32 -6.83 -5.05 4.51
C ALA A 32 -5.61 -5.88 4.12
N PHE A 33 -4.39 -5.40 4.42
CA PHE A 33 -3.17 -6.17 4.18
C PHE A 33 -3.08 -7.45 5.01
N ILE A 34 -3.47 -7.43 6.29
CA ILE A 34 -3.56 -8.67 7.09
C ILE A 34 -4.56 -9.65 6.46
N SER A 35 -5.71 -9.15 6.01
CA SER A 35 -6.72 -9.98 5.36
C SER A 35 -6.19 -10.64 4.10
N ILE A 36 -5.54 -9.86 3.22
CA ILE A 36 -4.90 -10.39 2.01
C ILE A 36 -3.83 -11.41 2.37
N LYS A 37 -2.97 -11.10 3.35
CA LYS A 37 -1.93 -12.01 3.83
C LYS A 37 -2.51 -13.36 4.27
N ARG A 38 -3.64 -13.36 4.98
CA ARG A 38 -4.35 -14.59 5.39
C ARG A 38 -4.96 -15.34 4.20
N THR A 39 -5.43 -14.62 3.18
CA THR A 39 -5.96 -15.23 1.94
C THR A 39 -4.87 -15.94 1.14
N ILE A 40 -3.68 -15.34 1.03
CA ILE A 40 -2.56 -15.92 0.27
C ILE A 40 -1.75 -16.96 1.07
N ASN A 41 -1.71 -16.84 2.40
CA ASN A 41 -0.99 -17.76 3.28
C ASN A 41 -1.94 -18.71 3.99
N THR A 42 -2.15 -19.88 3.39
CA THR A 42 -2.99 -20.93 3.96
C THR A 42 -2.35 -21.70 5.12
N ILE A 43 -1.06 -21.51 5.39
CA ILE A 43 -0.36 -22.13 6.53
C ILE A 43 0.02 -21.04 7.54
N SER A 44 -0.95 -20.62 8.36
CA SER A 44 -0.67 -19.87 9.57
C SER A 44 -0.54 -20.85 10.74
N LEU A 45 0.63 -20.91 11.37
CA LEU A 45 0.86 -21.75 12.56
C LEU A 45 0.14 -21.22 13.81
N ASP A 46 -0.30 -19.95 13.80
CA ASP A 46 -1.10 -19.34 14.87
C ASP A 46 -2.02 -18.24 14.29
N PRO A 47 -3.36 -18.42 14.33
CA PRO A 47 -4.33 -17.46 13.80
C PRO A 47 -4.35 -16.11 14.56
N THR A 48 -3.79 -16.07 15.78
CA THR A 48 -3.80 -14.89 16.65
C THR A 48 -2.62 -13.95 16.43
N THR A 49 -1.53 -14.41 15.80
CA THR A 49 -0.32 -13.61 15.53
C THR A 49 0.08 -13.69 14.05
N CYS A 50 -0.67 -13.00 13.18
CA CYS A 50 -0.26 -12.76 11.79
C CYS A 50 0.19 -11.30 11.64
N PRO A 51 1.40 -10.92 12.12
CA PRO A 51 1.90 -9.59 11.86
C PRO A 51 2.13 -9.43 10.36
N VAL A 52 1.83 -8.24 9.82
CA VAL A 52 2.09 -7.90 8.41
C VAL A 52 3.54 -8.21 8.05
N PHE A 53 4.46 -7.83 8.94
CA PHE A 53 5.87 -8.24 8.93
C PHE A 53 6.06 -9.42 9.88
N GLY A 54 6.02 -10.63 9.33
CA GLY A 54 6.21 -11.85 10.09
C GLY A 54 6.56 -13.01 9.19
N PRO A 55 7.30 -14.01 9.70
CA PRO A 55 7.60 -15.25 9.01
C PRO A 55 6.35 -16.13 8.97
N CYS A 56 5.29 -15.64 8.31
CA CYS A 56 4.36 -16.57 7.70
C CYS A 56 5.06 -17.03 6.43
N LEU A 57 5.31 -18.34 6.31
CA LEU A 57 5.82 -18.91 5.07
C LEU A 57 4.88 -18.49 3.94
N ASP A 58 5.37 -17.65 3.02
CA ASP A 58 4.54 -17.12 1.96
C ASP A 58 4.27 -18.21 0.92
N ASP A 59 3.03 -18.68 0.87
CA ASP A 59 2.62 -19.77 -0.03
C ASP A 59 2.71 -19.37 -1.50
N THR A 60 2.78 -18.06 -1.80
CA THR A 60 2.91 -17.57 -3.18
C THR A 60 4.28 -17.84 -3.81
N THR A 61 5.27 -18.23 -3.00
CA THR A 61 6.57 -18.74 -3.45
C THR A 61 6.63 -20.27 -3.51
N ARG A 62 5.55 -20.97 -3.10
CA ARG A 62 5.48 -22.43 -3.16
C ARG A 62 4.97 -22.90 -4.51
N TYR A 63 5.57 -23.99 -4.98
CA TYR A 63 5.10 -24.70 -6.16
C TYR A 63 4.29 -25.93 -5.72
N PRO A 64 3.01 -26.08 -6.11
CA PRO A 64 2.16 -25.15 -6.88
C PRO A 64 1.37 -24.14 -6.01
N PRO A 65 1.00 -22.96 -6.56
CA PRO A 65 0.14 -21.99 -5.87
C PRO A 65 -1.24 -22.56 -5.55
N ASN A 66 -1.87 -22.07 -4.48
CA ASN A 66 -3.24 -22.46 -4.13
C ASN A 66 -4.23 -22.06 -5.24
N PRO A 67 -5.04 -22.99 -5.78
CA PRO A 67 -5.95 -22.73 -6.91
C PRO A 67 -7.11 -21.78 -6.56
N ASN A 68 -7.37 -21.51 -5.28
CA ASN A 68 -8.47 -20.66 -4.82
C ASN A 68 -8.06 -19.20 -4.55
N ILE A 69 -6.84 -18.80 -4.92
CA ILE A 69 -6.39 -17.41 -4.73
C ILE A 69 -7.16 -16.48 -5.69
N PRO A 70 -7.70 -15.34 -5.21
CA PRO A 70 -8.33 -14.35 -6.07
C PRO A 70 -7.39 -13.87 -7.18
N LEU A 71 -7.92 -13.63 -8.39
CA LEU A 71 -7.11 -13.30 -9.58
C LEU A 71 -6.17 -12.10 -9.37
N SER A 72 -6.64 -11.08 -8.66
CA SER A 72 -5.87 -9.88 -8.27
C SER A 72 -4.61 -10.19 -7.44
N LEU A 73 -4.62 -11.32 -6.72
CA LEU A 73 -3.57 -11.79 -5.82
C LEU A 73 -2.79 -12.98 -6.40
N ALA A 74 -3.14 -13.46 -7.60
CA ALA A 74 -2.41 -14.53 -8.26
C ALA A 74 -0.93 -14.11 -8.47
N PRO A 75 0.05 -15.02 -8.28
CA PRO A 75 1.46 -14.72 -8.54
C PRO A 75 1.69 -14.34 -10.01
N THR A 76 2.50 -13.31 -10.24
CA THR A 76 2.96 -12.92 -11.58
C THR A 76 4.15 -13.79 -12.01
N ALA A 77 4.46 -13.80 -13.30
CA ALA A 77 5.65 -14.46 -13.81
C ALA A 77 6.94 -13.93 -13.14
N LEU A 78 7.01 -12.63 -12.85
CA LEU A 78 8.17 -12.04 -12.18
C LEU A 78 8.31 -12.58 -10.76
N GLN A 79 7.21 -12.61 -9.99
CA GLN A 79 7.20 -13.16 -8.63
C GLN A 79 7.62 -14.63 -8.55
N LEU A 80 7.27 -15.43 -9.57
CA LEU A 80 7.67 -16.84 -9.65
C LEU A 80 9.15 -17.03 -10.02
N SER A 81 9.76 -16.04 -10.65
CA SER A 81 11.14 -16.12 -11.16
C SER A 81 12.18 -15.38 -10.31
N GLN A 82 11.77 -14.39 -9.53
CA GLN A 82 12.65 -13.49 -8.80
C GLN A 82 12.37 -13.57 -7.30
N TYR A 83 13.42 -13.80 -6.51
CA TYR A 83 13.33 -13.67 -5.05
C TYR A 83 12.98 -12.23 -4.66
N HIS A 84 12.03 -12.07 -3.75
CA HIS A 84 11.55 -10.77 -3.28
C HIS A 84 10.95 -10.86 -1.88
N PHE A 85 10.78 -9.73 -1.21
CA PHE A 85 10.16 -9.69 0.12
C PHE A 85 8.67 -10.09 0.06
N PRO A 86 8.22 -11.05 0.91
CA PRO A 86 6.84 -11.53 0.95
C PRO A 86 5.76 -10.46 1.11
N TRP A 87 6.08 -9.35 1.76
CA TRP A 87 5.11 -8.28 1.95
C TRP A 87 4.63 -7.68 0.62
N ILE A 88 5.40 -7.80 -0.46
CA ILE A 88 4.98 -7.30 -1.79
C ILE A 88 3.74 -8.09 -2.28
N ASN A 89 3.60 -9.36 -1.89
CA ASN A 89 2.52 -10.24 -2.34
C ASN A 89 1.14 -9.80 -1.86
N ILE A 90 1.06 -8.94 -0.84
CA ILE A 90 -0.21 -8.42 -0.32
C ILE A 90 -0.72 -7.21 -1.10
N MET A 91 0.05 -6.69 -2.07
CA MET A 91 -0.40 -5.58 -2.91
C MET A 91 -1.40 -6.08 -3.96
N PRO A 92 -2.61 -5.49 -4.04
CA PRO A 92 -3.72 -6.03 -4.82
C PRO A 92 -3.59 -5.78 -6.33
N PHE A 93 -2.45 -5.27 -6.81
CA PHE A 93 -2.21 -4.92 -8.21
C PHE A 93 -0.96 -5.63 -8.73
N ALA A 94 -1.11 -6.48 -9.76
CA ALA A 94 -0.01 -7.25 -10.34
C ALA A 94 1.13 -6.38 -10.88
N ARG A 95 0.81 -5.28 -11.59
CA ARG A 95 1.82 -4.35 -12.11
C ARG A 95 2.58 -3.62 -11.00
N LEU A 96 1.86 -3.16 -9.96
CA LEU A 96 2.45 -2.54 -8.78
C LEU A 96 3.44 -3.49 -8.09
N ARG A 97 3.05 -4.76 -7.89
CA ARG A 97 3.93 -5.81 -7.33
C ARG A 97 5.21 -5.96 -8.14
N ASP A 98 5.07 -6.11 -9.46
CA ASP A 98 6.21 -6.25 -10.34
C ASP A 98 7.16 -5.05 -10.28
N ASN A 99 6.63 -3.82 -10.21
CA ASN A 99 7.44 -2.61 -10.13
C ASN A 99 8.22 -2.52 -8.81
N LEU A 100 7.58 -2.91 -7.68
CA LEU A 100 8.25 -3.01 -6.39
C LEU A 100 9.39 -4.04 -6.42
N ILE A 101 9.18 -5.19 -7.07
CA ILE A 101 10.20 -6.24 -7.22
C ILE A 101 11.37 -5.77 -8.08
N ARG A 102 11.11 -5.12 -9.22
CA ARG A 102 12.17 -4.60 -10.11
C ARG A 102 13.05 -3.55 -9.43
N ARG A 103 12.48 -2.78 -8.50
CA ARG A 103 13.20 -1.71 -7.77
C ARG A 103 13.60 -2.12 -6.36
N GLU A 104 13.46 -3.38 -5.99
CA GLU A 104 13.83 -3.86 -4.66
C GLU A 104 15.28 -3.47 -4.32
N GLY A 105 15.49 -2.94 -3.10
CA GLY A 105 16.78 -2.42 -2.66
C GLY A 105 17.15 -1.01 -3.16
N ARG A 106 16.33 -0.39 -4.03
CA ARG A 106 16.55 0.96 -4.58
C ARG A 106 15.58 2.02 -4.04
N PHE A 107 14.77 1.67 -3.06
CA PHE A 107 13.86 2.61 -2.39
C PHE A 107 13.75 2.30 -0.89
N ASP A 108 13.35 3.31 -0.13
CA ASP A 108 13.08 3.15 1.29
C ASP A 108 11.73 2.45 1.50
N ASN A 109 11.79 1.13 1.72
CA ASN A 109 10.63 0.31 2.06
C ASN A 109 9.89 0.85 3.30
N PHE A 110 10.59 1.37 4.31
CA PHE A 110 9.97 1.90 5.53
C PHE A 110 9.23 3.20 5.27
N ALA A 111 9.76 4.07 4.41
CA ALA A 111 9.05 5.27 3.99
C ALA A 111 7.75 4.94 3.25
N LEU A 112 7.77 3.97 2.32
CA LEU A 112 6.57 3.52 1.63
C LEU A 112 5.53 2.99 2.63
N TRP A 113 5.96 2.12 3.53
CA TRP A 113 5.08 1.54 4.53
C TRP A 113 4.49 2.56 5.50
N ARG A 114 5.29 3.56 5.91
CA ARG A 114 4.80 4.67 6.73
C ARG A 114 3.74 5.48 6.01
N ASP A 115 3.87 5.70 4.70
CA ASP A 115 2.82 6.39 3.95
C ASP A 115 1.55 5.54 3.81
N LEU A 116 1.67 4.21 3.72
CA LEU A 116 0.55 3.28 3.56
C LEU A 116 -0.24 3.05 4.85
N VAL A 117 0.43 2.81 5.98
CA VAL A 117 -0.21 2.42 7.25
C VAL A 117 0.16 3.31 8.44
N GLY A 118 0.88 4.40 8.22
CA GLY A 118 1.26 5.34 9.27
C GLY A 118 2.14 4.73 10.36
N ASP A 119 1.90 5.17 11.59
CA ASP A 119 2.66 4.75 12.77
C ASP A 119 2.30 3.34 13.27
N LEU A 120 1.33 2.67 12.64
CA LEU A 120 1.02 1.26 12.92
C LEU A 120 2.23 0.34 12.67
N MET A 121 3.19 0.81 11.86
CA MET A 121 4.50 0.17 11.68
C MET A 121 5.25 -0.06 12.99
N SER A 122 5.15 0.86 13.95
CA SER A 122 5.89 0.80 15.22
C SER A 122 5.53 -0.42 16.07
N TYR A 123 4.26 -0.84 16.05
CA TYR A 123 3.78 -2.00 16.82
C TYR A 123 4.21 -3.36 16.25
N THR A 124 4.72 -3.41 15.02
CA THR A 124 5.08 -4.66 14.33
C THR A 124 6.57 -4.80 14.03
N ALA A 125 7.35 -3.73 14.18
CA ALA A 125 8.79 -3.69 13.85
C ALA A 125 9.72 -4.23 14.96
N GLU A 126 9.23 -4.39 16.20
CA GLU A 126 9.99 -4.85 17.38
C GLU A 126 10.81 -6.15 17.19
N PRO A 127 10.37 -7.16 16.41
CA PRO A 127 11.18 -8.36 16.17
C PRO A 127 12.26 -8.20 15.09
N TRP A 128 12.04 -7.35 14.08
CA TRP A 128 12.95 -7.23 12.92
C TRP A 128 14.17 -6.35 13.21
N GLN A 129 14.03 -5.38 14.12
CA GLN A 129 15.15 -4.51 14.52
C GLN A 129 16.25 -5.25 15.30
N ARG A 130 15.93 -6.37 15.96
CA ARG A 130 16.89 -7.09 16.82
C ARG A 130 17.72 -8.18 16.12
N GLY A 131 17.37 -8.58 14.89
CA GLY A 131 17.94 -9.80 14.27
C GLY A 131 18.58 -9.65 12.89
N THR A 132 18.34 -8.56 12.16
CA THR A 132 18.90 -8.39 10.80
C THR A 132 20.10 -7.44 10.80
N PRO A 133 21.28 -7.86 10.29
CA PRO A 133 22.49 -7.02 10.23
C PRO A 133 22.43 -5.98 9.10
N PHE A 134 21.24 -5.49 8.73
CA PHE A 134 21.07 -4.46 7.72
C PHE A 134 21.08 -3.09 8.40
N SER A 135 22.28 -2.52 8.51
CA SER A 135 22.46 -1.09 8.74
C SER A 135 21.90 -0.35 7.53
N PHE A 136 20.78 0.37 7.71
CA PHE A 136 20.33 1.33 6.70
C PHE A 136 21.27 2.53 6.75
N SER A 137 22.20 2.58 5.79
CA SER A 137 22.84 3.84 5.46
C SER A 137 21.75 4.82 5.06
N ILE A 138 21.61 5.91 5.82
CA ILE A 138 20.88 7.11 5.39
C ILE A 138 21.70 7.71 4.24
N GLY A 139 21.54 7.13 3.05
CA GLY A 139 21.89 7.77 1.80
C GLY A 139 20.64 8.51 1.34
N THR A 140 20.72 9.83 1.23
CA THR A 140 19.77 10.61 0.44
C THR A 140 19.57 9.92 -0.91
N PRO A 141 18.34 9.53 -1.29
CA PRO A 141 18.15 8.98 -2.62
C PRO A 141 18.38 10.13 -3.61
N GLU A 142 19.42 9.98 -4.44
CA GLU A 142 19.54 10.76 -5.66
C GLU A 142 18.21 10.63 -6.40
N ALA A 143 17.63 11.79 -6.74
CA ALA A 143 16.45 11.87 -7.57
C ALA A 143 16.81 11.39 -8.98
N GLU A 144 16.91 10.08 -9.18
CA GLU A 144 16.85 9.51 -10.51
C GLU A 144 15.51 9.93 -11.10
N GLN A 145 15.57 10.86 -12.04
CA GLN A 145 14.46 11.32 -12.88
C GLN A 145 13.87 10.11 -13.61
N SER A 146 13.01 9.39 -12.89
CA SER A 146 12.24 8.29 -13.43
C SER A 146 11.31 8.88 -14.48
N ARG A 147 11.24 8.25 -15.65
CA ARG A 147 10.26 8.51 -16.72
C ARG A 147 8.83 8.12 -16.29
N GLY A 148 8.50 8.30 -15.02
CA GLY A 148 7.28 7.81 -14.38
C GLY A 148 6.06 8.65 -14.71
N LEU A 149 4.91 8.18 -14.22
CA LEU A 149 3.66 8.91 -14.26
C LEU A 149 3.84 10.28 -13.60
N VAL A 150 3.73 11.35 -14.39
CA VAL A 150 3.70 12.71 -13.86
C VAL A 150 2.25 13.07 -13.66
N LEU A 151 1.81 13.11 -12.40
CA LEU A 151 0.55 13.74 -12.06
C LEU A 151 0.68 15.24 -12.35
N GLU A 152 -0.25 15.81 -13.12
CA GLU A 152 -0.30 17.27 -13.31
C GLU A 152 -0.29 17.96 -11.93
N ASN A 153 0.44 19.08 -11.81
CA ASN A 153 0.57 19.83 -10.55
C ASN A 153 -0.77 20.49 -10.17
N SER A 154 -1.73 19.70 -9.71
CA SER A 154 -2.96 20.15 -9.06
C SER A 154 -2.79 20.05 -7.55
N ILE A 155 -3.11 21.14 -6.85
CA ILE A 155 -3.27 21.10 -5.38
C ILE A 155 -4.48 20.22 -5.10
N ASP A 156 -4.27 19.14 -4.36
CA ASP A 156 -5.35 18.26 -3.95
C ASP A 156 -6.13 18.92 -2.81
N THR A 157 -7.35 19.37 -3.10
CA THR A 157 -8.23 20.05 -2.16
C THR A 157 -9.21 19.09 -1.48
N ASP A 158 -9.21 17.80 -1.82
CA ASP A 158 -10.07 16.80 -1.20
C ASP A 158 -9.60 16.54 0.25
N GLU A 159 -10.40 16.89 1.24
CA GLU A 159 -10.07 16.74 2.68
C GLU A 159 -9.66 15.30 3.04
N LEU A 160 -10.20 14.31 2.30
CA LEU A 160 -9.88 12.90 2.51
C LEU A 160 -8.49 12.51 1.98
N THR A 161 -8.02 13.09 0.88
CA THR A 161 -6.73 12.70 0.26
C THR A 161 -5.64 13.75 0.41
N ALA A 162 -6.00 14.99 0.75
CA ALA A 162 -5.10 16.11 0.94
C ALA A 162 -4.07 15.79 2.03
N GLY A 163 -2.79 16.02 1.69
CA GLY A 163 -1.67 15.77 2.59
C GLY A 163 -1.34 14.29 2.84
N ARG A 164 -2.04 13.35 2.19
CA ARG A 164 -1.81 11.90 2.35
C ARG A 164 -1.04 11.33 1.17
N ASN A 165 -0.09 10.45 1.44
CA ASN A 165 0.75 9.79 0.42
C ASN A 165 0.47 8.28 0.31
N GLY A 166 -0.69 7.82 0.74
CA GLY A 166 -1.01 6.40 0.90
C GLY A 166 -2.12 5.88 -0.01
N LEU A 167 -2.69 4.74 0.38
CA LEU A 167 -3.86 4.15 -0.25
C LEU A 167 -5.09 4.29 0.66
N ILE A 168 -6.27 4.13 0.07
CA ILE A 168 -7.55 4.05 0.76
C ILE A 168 -8.24 2.76 0.32
N ILE A 169 -8.87 2.07 1.26
CA ILE A 169 -9.66 0.86 1.01
C ILE A 169 -11.13 1.14 1.33
N TRP A 170 -11.99 0.94 0.33
CA TRP A 170 -13.43 1.22 0.38
C TRP A 170 -14.31 -0.02 0.55
N GLY A 171 -13.71 -1.20 0.46
CA GLY A 171 -14.45 -2.47 0.43
C GLY A 171 -13.53 -3.67 0.61
N GLU A 172 -13.85 -4.76 -0.07
CA GLU A 172 -13.13 -6.02 0.08
C GLU A 172 -11.65 -5.91 -0.36
N PRO A 173 -10.67 -6.32 0.49
CA PRO A 173 -9.25 -6.14 0.22
C PRO A 173 -8.74 -6.86 -1.04
N HIS A 174 -9.27 -8.05 -1.32
CA HIS A 174 -8.88 -8.83 -2.51
C HIS A 174 -9.51 -8.29 -3.79
N ASN A 175 -10.46 -7.36 -3.72
CA ASN A 175 -11.04 -6.73 -4.90
C ASN A 175 -10.28 -5.44 -5.23
N MET A 176 -9.59 -5.42 -6.38
CA MET A 176 -8.87 -4.24 -6.89
C MET A 176 -9.74 -2.99 -6.93
N GLN A 177 -11.03 -3.14 -7.25
CA GLN A 177 -11.98 -2.04 -7.40
C GLN A 177 -12.26 -1.31 -6.07
N SER A 178 -11.86 -1.90 -4.94
CA SER A 178 -12.02 -1.32 -3.61
C SER A 178 -10.91 -0.33 -3.25
N TRP A 179 -9.82 -0.26 -4.02
CA TRP A 179 -8.63 0.51 -3.67
C TRP A 179 -8.56 1.86 -4.38
N GLU A 180 -8.13 2.89 -3.67
CA GLU A 180 -7.87 4.23 -4.20
C GLU A 180 -6.45 4.66 -3.80
N ALA A 181 -5.65 5.11 -4.75
CA ALA A 181 -4.40 5.81 -4.49
C ALA A 181 -4.65 7.31 -4.34
N THR A 182 -4.04 7.91 -3.31
CA THR A 182 -4.11 9.36 -3.17
C THR A 182 -3.23 10.06 -4.22
N PRO A 183 -3.52 11.33 -4.57
CA PRO A 183 -2.63 12.13 -5.41
C PRO A 183 -1.19 12.18 -4.87
N GLY A 184 -1.03 12.26 -3.55
CA GLY A 184 0.28 12.23 -2.89
C GLY A 184 1.02 10.91 -3.08
N PHE A 185 0.32 9.76 -3.06
CA PHE A 185 0.91 8.46 -3.35
C PHE A 185 1.44 8.42 -4.79
N LEU A 186 0.63 8.83 -5.75
CA LEU A 186 1.04 8.84 -7.16
C LEU A 186 2.14 9.85 -7.44
N ARG A 187 2.28 10.92 -6.64
CA ARG A 187 3.38 11.88 -6.78
C ARG A 187 4.69 11.35 -6.19
N LYS A 188 4.65 10.76 -4.99
CA LYS A 188 5.84 10.29 -4.27
C LYS A 188 6.33 8.92 -4.76
N TRP A 189 5.40 8.04 -5.12
CA TRP A 189 5.64 6.66 -5.52
C TRP A 189 5.20 6.40 -6.97
N SER A 190 5.26 7.42 -7.84
CA SER A 190 4.83 7.37 -9.25
C SER A 190 5.37 6.14 -10.00
N TRP A 191 6.65 5.82 -9.77
CA TRP A 191 7.32 4.68 -10.38
C TRP A 191 6.72 3.33 -9.98
N ALA A 192 6.10 3.23 -8.81
CA ALA A 192 5.46 2.00 -8.37
C ALA A 192 4.15 1.78 -9.15
N ALA A 193 3.45 2.87 -9.48
CA ALA A 193 2.22 2.86 -10.26
C ALA A 193 2.44 2.86 -11.79
N GLU A 194 3.68 2.89 -12.28
CA GLU A 194 4.00 2.94 -13.71
C GLU A 194 3.40 1.75 -14.47
N GLY A 195 2.62 2.02 -15.53
CA GLY A 195 1.90 0.99 -16.29
C GLY A 195 0.75 0.31 -15.53
N CYS A 196 0.35 0.85 -14.37
CA CYS A 196 -0.80 0.39 -13.57
C CYS A 196 -1.99 1.34 -13.77
N GLU A 197 -2.45 1.47 -15.02
CA GLU A 197 -3.53 2.40 -15.40
C GLU A 197 -4.83 2.15 -14.61
N ASP A 198 -5.13 0.87 -14.35
CA ASP A 198 -6.25 0.44 -13.51
C ASP A 198 -6.27 1.16 -12.15
N LEU A 199 -5.11 1.30 -11.49
CA LEU A 199 -5.04 1.95 -10.18
C LEU A 199 -5.52 3.39 -10.24
N VAL A 200 -5.14 4.12 -11.29
CA VAL A 200 -5.51 5.53 -11.44
C VAL A 200 -6.98 5.66 -11.86
N GLU A 201 -7.45 4.79 -12.76
CA GLU A 201 -8.86 4.76 -13.15
C GLU A 201 -9.77 4.45 -11.96
N ILE A 202 -9.44 3.40 -11.18
CA ILE A 202 -10.20 3.02 -9.98
C ILE A 202 -10.22 4.17 -8.98
N SER A 203 -9.07 4.81 -8.76
CA SER A 203 -8.96 5.97 -7.88
C SER A 203 -9.86 7.12 -8.34
N ASN A 204 -9.85 7.43 -9.64
CA ASN A 204 -10.69 8.49 -10.21
C ASN A 204 -12.18 8.19 -10.05
N ARG A 205 -12.62 6.94 -10.15
CA ARG A 205 -14.03 6.59 -9.90
C ARG A 205 -14.46 6.87 -8.46
N TRP A 206 -13.59 6.59 -7.48
CA TRP A 206 -13.87 6.91 -6.09
C TRP A 206 -13.87 8.42 -5.82
N ARG A 207 -12.88 9.14 -6.37
CA ARG A 207 -12.81 10.61 -6.31
C ARG A 207 -14.07 11.27 -6.88
N MET A 208 -14.45 10.90 -8.11
CA MET A 208 -15.65 11.44 -8.77
C MET A 208 -16.94 11.11 -8.00
N ARG A 209 -17.05 9.92 -7.39
CA ARG A 209 -18.21 9.54 -6.57
C ARG A 209 -18.43 10.46 -5.37
N ARG A 210 -17.36 11.09 -4.86
CA ARG A 210 -17.40 12.06 -3.75
C ARG A 210 -17.36 13.52 -4.21
N GLY A 211 -17.35 13.78 -5.52
CA GLY A 211 -17.27 15.13 -6.08
C GLY A 211 -15.85 15.72 -6.13
N ALA A 212 -14.81 14.91 -5.93
CA ALA A 212 -13.42 15.35 -6.07
C ALA A 212 -12.95 15.29 -7.54
N GLU A 213 -12.04 16.20 -7.90
CA GLU A 213 -11.46 16.27 -9.24
C GLU A 213 -10.66 15.00 -9.58
N PRO A 214 -10.80 14.45 -10.80
CA PRO A 214 -10.04 13.29 -11.23
C PRO A 214 -8.56 13.66 -11.41
N MET A 215 -7.69 12.71 -11.06
CA MET A 215 -6.26 12.75 -11.31
C MET A 215 -5.99 12.59 -12.80
N ARG A 216 -5.20 13.50 -13.37
CA ARG A 216 -4.78 13.47 -14.77
C ARG A 216 -3.32 13.03 -14.85
N LEU A 217 -3.08 11.95 -15.59
CA LEU A 217 -1.74 11.48 -15.89
C LEU A 217 -1.24 12.19 -17.14
N ALA A 218 -0.13 12.91 -17.03
CA ALA A 218 0.62 13.32 -18.20
C ALA A 218 1.43 12.11 -18.69
N ILE A 219 1.08 11.59 -19.85
CA ILE A 219 1.93 10.61 -20.54
C ILE A 219 3.15 11.38 -21.05
N SER A 220 4.36 10.93 -20.66
CA SER A 220 5.60 11.43 -21.25
C SER A 220 5.70 10.95 -22.71
N THR A 221 5.03 11.65 -23.61
CA THR A 221 5.18 11.45 -25.05
C THR A 221 6.51 12.04 -25.48
N LEU A 222 7.54 11.21 -25.59
CA LEU A 222 8.67 11.56 -26.45
C LEU A 222 8.31 11.15 -27.87
N GLY A 223 8.31 12.17 -28.74
CA GLY A 223 7.99 12.06 -30.15
C GLY A 223 8.77 10.93 -30.81
N THR A 224 8.03 10.15 -31.58
CA THR A 224 8.56 9.55 -32.80
C THR A 224 9.10 10.69 -33.67
N ASN A 225 10.37 11.03 -33.51
CA ASN A 225 11.11 11.68 -34.57
C ASN A 225 11.31 10.60 -35.64
N GLY A 226 10.37 10.56 -36.59
CA GLY A 226 10.65 10.03 -37.90
C GLY A 226 11.63 10.97 -38.59
N GLU A 227 12.76 10.42 -38.99
CA GLU A 227 13.42 10.57 -40.29
C GLU A 227 14.52 9.51 -40.40
#